data_AF-A0A8H7WPZ6-F1
#
_entry.id   AF-A0A8H7WPZ6-F1
#
_cell.length_a   1.000
_cell.length_b   1.000
_cell.length_c   1.000
_cell.angle_alpha   90.00
_cell.angle_beta   90.00
_cell.angle_gamma   90.00
#
_symmetry.space_group_name_H-M   'P 1'
#
loop_
_entity.id
_entity.type
_entity.pdbx_description
1 polymer ?
#
loop_
_entity_poly.entity_id
_entity_poly.type
_entity_poly.pdbx_seq_one_letter_code
_entity_poly.pdbx_strand_id
1 'polypeptide(L)'
;MGSSITERFYINTDSSKKSVYLHGTWNLANPIALTEAKPGRWTADVTFRNSPDVCRYYYFYNVDGNHTLNQNLSFTIYEGRNINFIDVIKPSQSAILQPKPIFQQKPTLLESEIVERCTPAGDEEGGWNKDFELNWF
;
A
#
# COMPACT_ATOMS: atom_id res chain seq x y z
N MET A 1 -22.41 11.15 1.07
CA MET A 1 -21.05 11.64 1.32
C MET A 1 -20.15 10.42 1.46
N GLY A 2 -19.16 10.24 0.59
CA GLY A 2 -18.27 9.08 0.63
C GLY A 2 -17.32 9.15 1.84
N SER A 3 -17.03 8.01 2.47
CA SER A 3 -16.01 7.91 3.51
C SER A 3 -14.61 7.96 2.89
N SER A 4 -13.68 8.66 3.56
CA SER A 4 -12.27 8.66 3.21
C SER A 4 -11.40 8.28 4.40
N ILE A 5 -10.32 7.55 4.15
CA ILE A 5 -9.36 7.13 5.17
C ILE A 5 -7.98 7.60 4.71
N THR A 6 -7.22 8.24 5.59
CA THR A 6 -5.87 8.71 5.29
C THR A 6 -4.86 7.87 6.06
N GLU A 7 -3.99 7.19 5.32
CA GLU A 7 -2.89 6.41 5.88
C GLU A 7 -1.55 7.12 5.63
N ARG A 8 -0.67 7.06 6.62
CA ARG A 8 0.68 7.63 6.53
C ARG A 8 1.68 6.55 6.17
N PHE A 9 2.30 6.68 5.02
CA PHE A 9 3.37 5.83 4.54
C PHE A 9 4.72 6.42 4.94
N TYR A 10 5.67 5.55 5.26
CA TYR A 10 7.05 5.97 5.50
C TYR A 10 8.06 4.89 5.14
N ILE A 11 9.26 5.34 4.80
CA ILE A 11 10.43 4.48 4.63
C ILE A 11 11.66 5.18 5.22
N ASN A 12 12.54 4.40 5.83
CA ASN A 12 13.86 4.88 6.22
C ASN A 12 14.87 4.45 5.15
N THR A 13 15.74 5.37 4.75
CA THR A 13 16.81 5.18 3.78
C THR A 13 18.12 5.72 4.36
N ASP A 14 19.22 5.47 3.67
CA ASP A 14 20.45 6.24 3.91
C ASP A 14 20.21 7.73 3.62
N SER A 15 20.93 8.61 4.31
CA SER A 15 20.80 10.07 4.17
C SER A 15 21.33 10.62 2.84
N SER A 16 21.92 9.76 1.99
CA SER A 16 22.43 10.15 0.67
C SER A 16 21.36 10.09 -0.42
N LYS A 17 20.18 9.53 -0.13
CA LYS A 17 19.09 9.40 -1.10
C LYS A 17 18.47 10.76 -1.39
N LYS A 18 18.10 10.97 -2.65
CA LYS A 18 17.64 12.30 -3.12
C LYS A 18 16.17 12.31 -3.47
N SER A 19 15.62 11.15 -3.84
CA SER A 19 14.27 11.02 -4.33
C SER A 19 13.64 9.72 -3.86
N VAL A 20 12.42 9.83 -3.35
CA VAL A 20 11.62 8.68 -2.93
C VAL A 20 10.20 8.88 -3.42
N TYR A 21 9.67 7.88 -4.12
CA TYR A 21 8.31 7.84 -4.61
C TYR A 21 7.58 6.60 -4.09
N LEU A 22 6.30 6.75 -3.82
CA LEU A 22 5.40 5.67 -3.44
C LEU A 22 4.53 5.31 -4.65
N HIS A 23 4.60 4.05 -5.03
CA HIS A 23 3.77 3.46 -6.06
C HIS A 23 2.84 2.46 -5.41
N GLY A 24 1.56 2.48 -5.77
CA GLY A 24 0.61 1.52 -5.26
C GLY A 24 -0.56 1.31 -6.20
N THR A 25 -1.30 0.22 -5.98
CA THR A 25 -2.44 -0.17 -6.82
C THR A 25 -3.58 0.84 -6.85
N TRP A 26 -3.56 1.83 -5.94
CA TRP A 26 -4.52 2.94 -5.89
C TRP A 26 -4.16 4.12 -6.80
N ASN A 27 -2.94 4.18 -7.34
CA ASN A 27 -2.48 5.32 -8.14
C ASN A 27 -1.39 4.89 -9.13
N LEU A 28 -1.82 4.13 -10.15
CA LEU A 28 -0.93 3.46 -11.11
C LEU A 28 -0.17 4.44 -12.02
N ALA A 29 -0.83 5.53 -12.43
CA ALA A 29 -0.27 6.46 -13.40
C ALA A 29 0.64 7.52 -12.76
N ASN A 30 0.40 7.89 -11.49
CA ASN A 30 1.05 9.04 -10.86
C ASN A 30 1.69 8.67 -9.53
N PRO A 31 2.97 8.25 -9.49
CA PRO A 31 3.63 7.99 -8.22
C PRO A 31 3.60 9.18 -7.29
N ILE A 32 3.46 8.92 -5.99
CA ILE A 32 3.38 9.95 -4.96
C ILE A 32 4.79 10.25 -4.47
N ALA A 33 5.30 11.46 -4.69
CA ALA A 33 6.58 11.87 -4.12
C ALA A 33 6.48 11.93 -2.58
N LEU A 34 7.44 11.33 -1.90
CA LEU A 34 7.56 11.46 -0.44
C LEU A 34 8.37 12.71 -0.10
N THR A 35 8.05 13.29 1.06
CA THR A 35 8.80 14.38 1.65
C THR A 35 9.76 13.84 2.71
N GLU A 36 11.01 14.29 2.69
CA GLU A 36 11.97 13.99 3.74
C GLU A 36 11.61 14.76 5.03
N ALA A 37 11.10 14.05 6.04
CA ALA A 37 10.70 14.65 7.32
C ALA A 37 11.91 14.91 8.23
N LYS A 38 12.96 14.09 8.08
CA LYS A 38 14.28 14.24 8.70
C LYS A 38 15.29 13.42 7.88
N PRO A 39 16.60 13.64 8.01
CA PRO A 39 17.60 12.93 7.21
C PRO A 39 17.38 11.42 7.16
N GLY A 40 17.14 10.89 5.97
CA GLY A 40 16.89 9.46 5.72
C GLY A 40 15.49 8.96 6.11
N ARG A 41 14.53 9.82 6.50
CA ARG A 41 13.14 9.41 6.77
C ARG A 41 12.18 10.15 5.86
N TRP A 42 11.53 9.38 5.00
CA TRP A 42 10.62 9.87 3.99
C TRP A 42 9.19 9.52 4.35
N THR A 43 8.25 10.42 4.13
CA THR A 43 6.83 10.22 4.47
C THR A 43 5.89 10.76 3.39
N ALA A 44 4.74 10.13 3.22
CA ALA A 44 3.61 10.65 2.44
C ALA A 44 2.28 10.23 3.07
N ASP A 45 1.29 11.10 3.00
CA ASP A 45 -0.08 10.81 3.42
C ASP A 45 -0.91 10.48 2.18
N VAL A 46 -1.54 9.30 2.17
CA VAL A 46 -2.40 8.83 1.07
C VAL A 46 -3.83 8.75 1.55
N THR A 47 -4.74 9.39 0.84
CA THR A 47 -6.17 9.37 1.16
C THR A 47 -6.92 8.42 0.23
N PHE A 48 -7.41 7.33 0.78
CA PHE A 48 -8.25 6.34 0.11
C PHE A 48 -9.71 6.80 0.18
N ARG A 49 -10.33 7.04 -0.98
CA ARG A 49 -11.73 7.43 -1.10
C ARG A 49 -12.56 6.25 -1.56
N ASN A 50 -13.79 6.14 -1.07
CA ASN A 50 -14.76 5.11 -1.49
C ASN A 50 -14.26 3.67 -1.35
N SER A 51 -13.31 3.41 -0.44
CA SER A 51 -12.86 2.04 -0.15
C SER A 51 -14.04 1.17 0.32
N PRO A 52 -14.15 -0.11 -0.10
CA PRO A 52 -15.03 -1.06 0.58
C PRO A 52 -14.62 -1.22 2.05
N ASP A 53 -15.43 -1.95 2.82
CA ASP A 53 -15.32 -2.00 4.28
C ASP A 53 -13.95 -2.47 4.78
N VAL A 54 -13.32 -3.39 4.04
CA VAL A 54 -11.91 -3.78 4.14
C VAL A 54 -11.34 -3.89 2.74
N CYS A 55 -10.19 -3.27 2.51
CA CYS A 55 -9.54 -3.29 1.21
C CYS A 55 -8.04 -3.53 1.30
N ARG A 56 -7.51 -4.51 0.56
CA ARG A 56 -6.06 -4.66 0.41
C ARG A 56 -5.53 -3.93 -0.80
N TYR A 57 -4.53 -3.11 -0.53
CA TYR A 57 -3.73 -2.45 -1.54
C TYR A 57 -2.28 -2.93 -1.51
N TYR A 58 -1.64 -2.97 -2.68
CA TYR A 58 -0.24 -3.36 -2.82
C TYR A 58 0.61 -2.16 -3.21
N TYR A 59 1.84 -2.10 -2.72
CA TYR A 59 2.72 -0.95 -2.94
C TYR A 59 4.20 -1.26 -2.78
N PHE A 60 5.03 -0.37 -3.31
CA PHE A 60 6.47 -0.36 -3.15
C PHE A 60 6.99 1.08 -3.18
N TYR A 61 8.25 1.25 -2.77
CA TYR A 61 8.96 2.52 -2.89
C TYR A 61 9.90 2.49 -4.08
N ASN A 62 9.93 3.55 -4.86
CA ASN A 62 11.02 3.83 -5.79
C ASN A 62 11.99 4.78 -5.09
N VAL A 63 13.21 4.32 -4.79
CA VAL A 63 14.26 5.10 -4.13
C VAL A 63 15.39 5.32 -5.12
N ASP A 64 15.57 6.56 -5.58
CA ASP A 64 16.52 6.94 -6.64
C ASP A 64 16.48 5.99 -7.85
N GLY A 65 15.27 5.66 -8.33
CA GLY A 65 15.06 4.76 -9.47
C GLY A 65 14.91 3.28 -9.11
N ASN A 66 15.14 2.88 -7.86
CA ASN A 66 15.20 1.46 -7.49
C ASN A 66 13.95 0.98 -6.75
N HIS A 67 13.41 -0.17 -7.15
CA HIS A 67 12.36 -0.89 -6.43
C HIS A 67 12.85 -1.27 -5.02
N THR A 68 12.18 -0.74 -4.01
CA THR A 68 12.54 -0.89 -2.60
C THR A 68 11.31 -1.26 -1.77
N LEU A 69 11.51 -2.17 -0.83
CA LEU A 69 10.49 -2.59 0.13
C LEU A 69 10.75 -1.99 1.49
N ASN A 70 9.68 -1.72 2.23
CA ASN A 70 9.79 -1.56 3.66
C ASN A 70 9.86 -2.94 4.31
N GLN A 71 11.07 -3.35 4.68
CA GLN A 71 11.35 -4.67 5.26
C GLN A 71 10.73 -4.88 6.66
N ASN A 72 10.30 -3.80 7.32
CA ASN A 72 9.66 -3.87 8.64
C ASN A 72 8.15 -4.13 8.54
N LEU A 73 7.61 -4.19 7.32
CA LEU A 73 6.20 -4.41 7.07
C LEU A 73 5.99 -5.75 6.36
N SER A 74 4.78 -6.27 6.47
CA SER A 74 4.38 -7.45 5.72
C SER A 74 4.58 -7.22 4.22
N PHE A 75 5.09 -8.25 3.57
CA PHE A 75 5.22 -8.30 2.12
C PHE A 75 4.65 -9.61 1.61
N THR A 76 4.32 -9.63 0.32
CA THR A 76 3.91 -10.83 -0.39
C THR A 76 4.60 -10.88 -1.74
N ILE A 77 4.46 -11.99 -2.46
CA ILE A 77 4.83 -12.07 -3.86
C ILE A 77 3.60 -11.71 -4.68
N TYR A 78 3.70 -10.65 -5.46
CA TYR A 78 2.71 -10.25 -6.45
C TYR A 78 3.40 -10.23 -7.82
N GLU A 79 2.87 -11.00 -8.77
CA GLU A 79 3.42 -11.11 -10.14
C GLU A 79 4.93 -11.41 -10.17
N GLY A 80 5.39 -12.31 -9.29
CA GLY A 80 6.78 -12.74 -9.22
C GLY A 80 7.74 -11.77 -8.53
N ARG A 81 7.24 -10.66 -7.97
CA ARG A 81 8.04 -9.67 -7.23
C ARG A 81 7.57 -9.56 -5.79
N ASN A 82 8.52 -9.34 -4.89
CA ASN A 82 8.19 -8.98 -3.52
C ASN A 82 7.57 -7.57 -3.50
N ILE A 83 6.44 -7.41 -2.84
CA ILE A 83 5.67 -6.16 -2.72
C ILE A 83 5.11 -6.01 -1.30
N ASN A 84 5.06 -4.78 -0.77
CA ASN A 84 4.36 -4.52 0.48
C ASN A 84 2.85 -4.49 0.25
N PHE A 85 2.06 -4.69 1.31
CA PHE A 85 0.62 -4.49 1.27
C PHE A 85 0.12 -3.77 2.52
N ILE A 86 -1.05 -3.14 2.38
CA ILE A 86 -1.78 -2.49 3.47
C ILE A 86 -3.26 -2.84 3.35
N ASP A 87 -3.88 -3.13 4.49
CA ASP A 87 -5.32 -3.33 4.60
C ASP A 87 -5.95 -2.06 5.15
N VAL A 88 -6.71 -1.36 4.31
CA VAL A 88 -7.43 -0.14 4.66
C VAL A 88 -8.83 -0.54 5.12
N ILE A 89 -9.12 -0.28 6.39
CA ILE A 89 -10.35 -0.71 7.06
C ILE A 89 -11.17 0.51 7.46
N LYS A 90 -12.47 0.54 7.15
CA LYS A 90 -13.32 1.64 7.60
C LYS A 90 -13.39 1.72 9.14
N PRO A 91 -13.36 2.94 9.71
CA PRO A 91 -13.45 3.15 11.16
C PRO A 91 -14.64 2.47 11.84
N SER A 92 -15.76 2.30 11.12
CA SER A 92 -16.95 1.59 11.63
C SER A 92 -16.73 0.10 11.89
N GLN A 93 -15.64 -0.50 11.40
CA GLN A 93 -15.25 -1.90 11.64
C GLN A 93 -13.93 -2.05 12.40
N SER A 94 -13.16 -0.97 12.65
CA SER A 94 -11.90 -1.05 13.41
C SER A 94 -12.06 -1.61 14.83
N ALA A 95 -13.27 -1.54 15.41
CA ALA A 95 -13.60 -2.14 16.71
C ALA A 95 -13.74 -3.68 16.67
N ILE A 96 -13.94 -4.28 15.48
CA ILE A 96 -14.18 -5.72 15.30
C ILE A 96 -12.88 -6.46 14.93
N LEU A 97 -11.90 -5.76 14.34
CA LEU A 97 -10.68 -6.35 13.77
C LEU A 97 -9.39 -6.09 14.55
N GLN A 98 -9.44 -5.61 15.80
CA GLN A 98 -8.21 -5.43 16.58
C GLN A 98 -7.48 -6.76 16.76
N PRO A 99 -6.19 -6.87 16.36
CA PRO A 99 -5.44 -8.08 16.59
C PRO A 99 -5.23 -8.23 18.09
N LYS A 100 -5.73 -9.33 18.67
CA LYS A 100 -5.19 -9.83 19.94
C LYS A 100 -3.68 -10.03 19.74
N PRO A 101 -2.84 -9.78 20.76
CA PRO A 101 -1.40 -10.00 20.65
C PRO A 101 -1.15 -11.50 20.41
N ILE A 102 -0.84 -11.90 19.18
CA ILE A 102 -0.53 -13.28 18.82
C ILE A 102 0.98 -13.45 18.81
N PHE A 103 1.49 -14.01 19.90
CA PHE A 103 2.75 -14.74 19.93
C PHE A 103 2.65 -15.89 18.91
N GLN A 104 3.60 -15.95 17.96
CA GLN A 104 3.86 -17.03 17.00
C GLN A 104 2.72 -18.06 16.82
N GLN A 105 1.76 -17.80 15.93
CA GLN A 105 0.92 -18.87 15.40
C GLN A 105 0.87 -18.84 13.88
N LYS A 106 1.05 -20.04 13.33
CA LYS A 106 0.85 -20.44 11.94
C LYS A 106 -0.44 -19.81 11.36
N PRO A 107 -0.47 -19.37 10.09
CA PRO A 107 -1.61 -18.64 9.56
C PRO A 107 -2.87 -19.52 9.65
N THR A 108 -3.86 -19.05 10.41
CA THR A 108 -5.16 -19.71 10.51
C THR A 108 -6.00 -19.22 9.35
N LEU A 109 -6.64 -20.15 8.64
CA LEU A 109 -7.43 -20.02 7.40
C LEU A 109 -8.63 -19.04 7.43
N LEU A 110 -8.71 -18.10 8.39
CA LEU A 110 -9.80 -17.14 8.54
C LEU A 110 -9.51 -15.77 7.90
N GLU A 111 -8.25 -15.44 7.59
CA GLU A 111 -7.87 -14.15 6.97
C GLU A 111 -8.16 -14.07 5.46
N SER A 112 -8.49 -15.20 4.81
CA SER A 112 -8.70 -15.26 3.36
C SER A 112 -10.10 -14.88 2.89
N GLU A 113 -11.09 -14.70 3.79
CA GLU A 113 -12.49 -14.48 3.41
C GLU A 113 -12.98 -13.02 3.46
N ILE A 114 -12.24 -12.08 4.08
CA ILE A 114 -12.77 -10.72 4.36
C ILE A 114 -12.09 -9.64 3.50
N VAL A 115 -10.96 -9.96 2.87
CA VAL A 115 -10.12 -8.95 2.22
C VAL A 115 -10.30 -8.97 0.71
N GLU A 116 -11.19 -8.12 0.20
CA GLU A 116 -11.30 -7.89 -1.23
C GLU A 116 -10.10 -7.06 -1.74
N ARG A 117 -9.60 -7.42 -2.93
CA ARG A 117 -8.64 -6.59 -3.66
C ARG A 117 -9.40 -5.46 -4.32
N CYS A 118 -9.02 -4.22 -4.07
CA CYS A 118 -9.71 -3.09 -4.68
C CYS A 118 -9.00 -2.56 -5.91
N THR A 119 -9.81 -2.16 -6.87
CA THR A 119 -9.42 -1.32 -8.00
C THR A 119 -9.40 0.16 -7.59
N PRO A 120 -8.58 1.00 -8.24
CA PRO A 120 -8.59 2.44 -8.00
C PRO A 120 -9.99 3.03 -8.17
N ALA A 121 -10.37 3.96 -7.29
CA ALA A 121 -11.64 4.66 -7.38
C ALA A 121 -11.54 5.79 -8.42
N GLY A 122 -12.10 5.55 -9.61
CA GLY A 122 -12.18 6.54 -10.69
C GLY A 122 -11.59 6.01 -11.99
N ASP A 123 -12.35 5.19 -12.70
CA ASP A 123 -12.95 5.57 -13.99
C ASP A 123 -13.89 4.44 -14.42
N GLU A 124 -15.14 4.79 -14.69
CA GLU A 124 -16.07 3.92 -15.41
C GLU A 124 -15.41 3.57 -16.76
N GLU A 125 -15.40 2.28 -17.12
CA GLU A 125 -14.76 1.74 -18.33
C GLU A 125 -13.21 1.74 -18.38
N GLY A 126 -12.56 1.20 -17.35
CA GLY A 126 -11.15 0.85 -17.41
C GLY A 126 -10.91 -0.56 -16.93
N GLY A 127 -11.19 -1.57 -17.77
CA GLY A 127 -10.66 -2.91 -17.52
C GLY A 127 -9.17 -2.83 -17.23
N TRP A 128 -8.72 -3.58 -16.22
CA TRP A 128 -7.32 -3.74 -15.81
C TRP A 128 -6.35 -3.33 -16.90
N ASN A 129 -5.73 -2.15 -16.74
CA ASN A 129 -4.76 -1.75 -17.73
C ASN A 129 -3.57 -2.70 -17.62
N LYS A 130 -3.44 -3.61 -18.58
CA LYS A 130 -2.29 -4.51 -18.75
C LYS A 130 -0.97 -3.73 -18.83
N ASP A 131 -1.03 -2.41 -18.99
CA ASP A 131 0.13 -1.52 -18.89
C ASP A 131 0.74 -1.45 -17.47
N PHE A 132 0.02 -1.88 -16.42
CA PHE A 132 0.64 -2.11 -15.11
C PHE A 132 1.66 -3.26 -15.16
N GLU A 133 1.51 -4.22 -16.08
CA GLU A 133 2.45 -5.34 -16.24
C GLU A 133 3.74 -4.92 -16.96
N LEU A 134 3.76 -3.78 -17.67
CA LEU A 134 4.78 -3.51 -18.70
C LEU A 134 5.79 -2.39 -18.38
N ASN A 135 5.52 -1.49 -17.43
CA ASN A 135 6.36 -0.29 -17.20
C ASN A 135 7.16 -0.29 -15.89
N TRP A 136 7.56 -1.46 -15.38
CA TRP A 136 8.42 -1.58 -14.18
C TRP A 136 9.93 -1.46 -14.49
N PHE A 137 10.30 -0.71 -15.53
CA PHE A 137 11.68 -0.50 -15.98
C PHE A 137 12.00 0.98 -16.17
#